data_AF-A0A4W6G741-F1
#
_entry.id   AF-A0A4W6G741-F1
#
_cell.length_a   1.000
_cell.length_b   1.000
_cell.length_c   1.000
_cell.angle_alpha   90.00
_cell.angle_beta   90.00
_cell.angle_gamma   90.00
#
_symmetry.space_group_name_H-M   'P 1'
#
loop_
_entity.id
_entity.type
_entity.pdbx_description
1 polymer ?
#
loop_
_entity_poly.entity_id
_entity_poly.type
_entity_poly.pdbx_seq_one_letter_code
_entity_poly.pdbx_strand_id
1 'polypeptide(L)'
;KTKAVNMTTCLLRHNLPVTQDDPRSFGMEREGRVAVFYEDTLGNYPYFIDKDTPVNGGLPQHTGLDNHLQKTQQDLEAALPAPRYLGLGVLRWVEWAPQWSRNRDKQTMYLEASRNLLKAFFPNWTPEEVDFEAAAQSVMTETLREVKRLRPKALWGVSPFPSCYNGNPAQTILANYTGQCPAAEMALNDELLWLWKRCSALYPLLTLENGTAGAKLYLSSQIREALRVSSLTGTAFDLPVFPLVKSVYASTNTFLSQETYSQQLFLLPAYIKFNCLFLSQRECQDLAEFVRKVLGPYSINVTTATRLCSASLCQGKGRCVRQNPQSSAYLHLPPQSEAVEKVTEKVRDYTLKVEFKIHLCKPGSFCP
;
A
#
# COMPACT_ATOMS: atom_id res chain seq x y z
N LYS A 1 0.21 -14.69 0.91
CA LYS A 1 1.38 -15.51 1.31
C LYS A 1 2.52 -14.66 1.84
N THR A 2 2.41 -13.34 1.95
CA THR A 2 3.56 -12.52 2.33
C THR A 2 3.14 -11.24 3.03
N LYS A 3 3.54 -11.12 4.30
CA LYS A 3 3.69 -9.81 4.94
C LYS A 3 5.17 -9.48 4.85
N ALA A 4 5.52 -8.25 4.52
CA ALA A 4 6.91 -7.83 4.47
C ALA A 4 7.14 -6.77 5.55
N VAL A 5 8.14 -6.99 6.39
CA VAL A 5 8.51 -6.10 7.49
C VAL A 5 9.97 -5.73 7.32
N ASN A 6 10.24 -4.44 7.18
CA ASN A 6 11.62 -3.93 7.19
C ASN A 6 11.96 -3.46 8.62
N MET A 7 12.73 -4.28 9.35
CA MET A 7 13.21 -3.99 10.72
C MET A 7 14.74 -4.08 10.84
N THR A 8 15.45 -4.68 9.87
CA THR A 8 16.89 -4.93 10.00
C THR A 8 17.68 -3.62 10.06
N THR A 9 17.25 -2.59 9.32
CA THR A 9 17.83 -1.24 9.39
C THR A 9 17.70 -0.61 10.80
N CYS A 10 16.63 -0.90 11.55
CA CYS A 10 16.43 -0.40 12.93
C CYS A 10 17.41 -1.03 13.94
N LEU A 11 17.65 -2.34 13.83
CA LEU A 11 18.46 -3.09 14.79
C LEU A 11 19.97 -2.91 14.54
N LEU A 12 20.37 -2.91 13.27
CA LEU A 12 21.77 -2.72 12.87
C LEU A 12 22.31 -1.34 13.26
N ARG A 13 21.48 -0.28 13.18
CA ARG A 13 21.91 1.09 13.52
C ARG A 13 22.39 1.24 14.96
N HIS A 14 21.77 0.52 15.89
CA HIS A 14 22.08 0.60 17.33
C HIS A 14 22.88 -0.60 17.84
N ASN A 15 23.51 -1.37 16.93
CA ASN A 15 24.23 -2.61 17.25
C ASN A 15 23.42 -3.59 18.12
N LEU A 16 22.09 -3.59 17.96
CA LEU A 16 21.24 -4.55 18.64
C LEU A 16 21.34 -5.90 17.90
N PRO A 17 21.42 -7.03 18.63
CA PRO A 17 21.54 -8.35 17.99
C PRO A 17 20.35 -8.59 17.05
N VAL A 18 20.65 -8.84 15.77
CA VAL A 18 19.66 -9.20 14.73
C VAL A 18 19.12 -10.63 14.94
N THR A 19 19.52 -11.30 16.01
CA THR A 19 19.32 -12.73 16.22
C THR A 19 18.55 -13.02 17.50
N GLN A 20 17.27 -13.36 17.34
CA GLN A 20 16.78 -14.65 17.87
C GLN A 20 15.59 -15.21 17.08
N ASP A 21 14.85 -14.38 16.33
CA ASP A 21 13.74 -14.85 15.49
C ASP A 21 13.87 -14.32 14.05
N ASP A 22 14.26 -15.20 13.11
CA ASP A 22 14.24 -14.89 11.66
C ASP A 22 12.83 -14.46 11.27
N PRO A 23 12.57 -13.27 10.70
CA PRO A 23 11.22 -12.82 10.31
C PRO A 23 10.46 -13.84 9.44
N ARG A 24 11.19 -14.71 8.71
CA ARG A 24 10.61 -15.82 7.95
C ARG A 24 9.89 -16.85 8.83
N SER A 25 10.28 -17.02 10.10
CA SER A 25 9.58 -17.86 11.08
C SER A 25 8.14 -17.38 11.32
N PHE A 26 7.90 -16.08 11.17
CA PHE A 26 6.58 -15.46 11.28
C PHE A 26 5.84 -15.31 9.94
N GLY A 27 6.35 -15.93 8.87
CA GLY A 27 5.83 -15.75 7.51
C GLY A 27 6.06 -14.35 6.94
N MET A 28 7.05 -13.62 7.49
CA MET A 28 7.46 -12.31 6.99
C MET A 28 8.63 -12.42 6.01
N GLU A 29 8.64 -11.57 4.99
CA GLU A 29 9.71 -11.54 4.00
C GLU A 29 10.96 -10.77 4.46
N ARG A 30 12.14 -11.23 4.01
CA ARG A 30 13.43 -10.54 4.22
C ARG A 30 13.49 -9.21 3.46
N GLU A 31 14.39 -8.32 3.93
CA GLU A 31 14.85 -7.15 3.15
C GLU A 31 15.25 -7.58 1.72
N GLY A 32 14.92 -6.73 0.74
CA GLY A 32 15.18 -6.97 -0.68
C GLY A 32 13.99 -7.49 -1.49
N ARG A 33 12.89 -7.97 -0.88
CA ARG A 33 11.66 -8.36 -1.62
C ARG A 33 10.68 -7.21 -1.89
N VAL A 34 10.94 -6.04 -1.31
CA VAL A 34 10.18 -4.80 -1.55
C VAL A 34 11.19 -3.69 -1.80
N ALA A 35 11.07 -3.01 -2.93
CA ALA A 35 11.80 -1.80 -3.26
C ALA A 35 10.83 -0.63 -3.28
N VAL A 36 11.13 0.40 -2.48
CA VAL A 36 10.33 1.63 -2.39
C VAL A 36 11.19 2.77 -2.91
N PHE A 37 10.70 3.43 -3.95
CA PHE A 37 11.34 4.57 -4.57
C PHE A 37 10.60 5.85 -4.16
N TYR A 38 11.28 6.71 -3.44
CA TYR A 38 10.86 8.06 -3.04
C TYR A 38 11.16 9.08 -4.16
N GLU A 39 10.78 10.33 -3.93
CA GLU A 39 10.88 11.46 -4.85
C GLU A 39 12.29 11.67 -5.44
N ASP A 40 13.34 11.32 -4.70
CA ASP A 40 14.74 11.56 -5.03
C ASP A 40 15.51 10.28 -5.42
N THR A 41 14.83 9.14 -5.56
CA THR A 41 15.48 7.83 -5.71
C THR A 41 15.22 7.12 -7.04
N LEU A 42 14.37 7.67 -7.92
CA LEU A 42 14.10 7.06 -9.23
C LEU A 42 13.77 8.11 -10.29
N GLY A 43 14.69 8.28 -11.23
CA GLY A 43 14.49 9.22 -12.32
C GLY A 43 14.59 10.67 -11.86
N ASN A 44 14.29 11.58 -12.79
CA ASN A 44 14.21 13.00 -12.50
C ASN A 44 12.76 13.37 -12.15
N TYR A 45 12.22 12.79 -11.07
CA TYR A 45 10.86 13.10 -10.65
C TYR A 45 10.80 14.56 -10.12
N PRO A 46 9.87 15.40 -10.60
CA PRO A 46 9.82 16.81 -10.22
C PRO A 46 9.09 17.02 -8.90
N TYR A 47 9.66 17.83 -8.02
CA TYR A 47 9.03 18.19 -6.74
C TYR A 47 9.61 19.49 -6.18
N PHE A 48 8.94 20.04 -5.17
CA PHE A 48 9.41 21.19 -4.41
C PHE A 48 9.88 20.75 -3.01
N ILE A 49 11.06 21.19 -2.59
CA ILE A 49 11.49 21.08 -1.18
C ILE A 49 10.68 22.09 -0.34
N ASP A 50 10.61 23.31 -0.86
CA ASP A 50 9.78 24.42 -0.40
C ASP A 50 9.36 25.27 -1.62
N LYS A 51 8.58 26.34 -1.40
CA LYS A 51 8.00 27.15 -2.48
C LYS A 51 9.03 27.72 -3.46
N ASP A 52 10.26 27.96 -3.00
CA ASP A 52 11.30 28.65 -3.76
C ASP A 52 12.37 27.68 -4.28
N THR A 53 12.30 26.41 -3.90
CA THR A 53 13.33 25.40 -4.19
C THR A 53 12.76 24.25 -5.03
N PRO A 54 12.63 24.43 -6.37
CA PRO A 54 12.23 23.37 -7.28
C PRO A 54 13.36 22.38 -7.53
N VAL A 55 13.07 21.09 -7.45
CA VAL A 55 13.94 19.99 -7.87
C VAL A 55 13.41 19.41 -9.18
N ASN A 56 14.30 19.16 -10.14
CA ASN A 56 13.94 18.73 -11.50
C ASN A 56 12.88 19.63 -12.16
N GLY A 57 12.94 20.93 -11.89
CA GLY A 57 11.97 21.92 -12.40
C GLY A 57 10.66 22.01 -11.61
N GLY A 58 10.46 21.19 -10.57
CA GLY A 58 9.34 21.26 -9.62
C GLY A 58 7.98 20.81 -10.16
N LEU A 59 7.74 20.95 -11.45
CA LEU A 59 6.47 20.67 -12.12
C LEU A 59 6.59 19.52 -13.13
N PRO A 60 5.54 18.68 -13.30
CA PRO A 60 5.53 17.66 -14.35
C PRO A 60 5.72 18.24 -15.75
N GLN A 61 5.19 19.44 -16.02
CA GLN A 61 5.33 20.13 -17.32
C GLN A 61 6.79 20.47 -17.68
N HIS A 62 7.68 20.59 -16.68
CA HIS A 62 9.10 20.83 -16.90
C HIS A 62 9.92 19.55 -17.12
N THR A 63 9.29 18.37 -17.03
CA THR A 63 10.02 17.11 -17.09
C THR A 63 10.41 16.78 -18.52
N GLY A 64 11.71 16.85 -18.80
CA GLY A 64 12.28 16.27 -20.01
C GLY A 64 12.19 14.74 -19.95
N LEU A 65 11.18 14.17 -20.60
CA LEU A 65 10.81 12.75 -20.45
C LEU A 65 11.95 11.79 -20.77
N ASP A 66 12.70 12.00 -21.85
CA ASP A 66 13.82 11.14 -22.24
C ASP A 66 14.91 11.12 -21.16
N ASN A 67 15.26 12.29 -20.62
CA ASN A 67 16.24 12.41 -19.54
C ASN A 67 15.74 11.74 -18.25
N HIS A 68 14.45 11.89 -17.93
CA HIS A 68 13.82 11.23 -16.79
C HIS A 68 13.90 9.70 -16.91
N LEU A 69 13.59 9.15 -18.09
CA LEU A 69 13.60 7.70 -18.34
C LEU A 69 15.02 7.13 -18.37
N GLN A 70 15.99 7.86 -18.95
CA GLN A 70 17.40 7.46 -18.90
C GLN A 70 17.91 7.38 -17.45
N LYS A 71 17.57 8.39 -16.62
CA LYS A 71 17.92 8.38 -15.20
C LYS A 71 17.19 7.27 -14.45
N THR A 72 15.90 7.03 -14.75
CA THR A 72 15.11 5.91 -14.20
C THR A 72 15.78 4.58 -14.45
N GLN A 73 16.29 4.34 -15.66
CA GLN A 73 17.01 3.12 -15.98
C GLN A 73 18.26 2.95 -15.11
N GLN A 74 19.09 4.00 -15.01
CA GLN A 74 20.33 3.97 -14.22
C GLN A 74 20.05 3.70 -12.74
N ASP A 75 19.08 4.41 -12.16
CA ASP A 75 18.70 4.27 -10.76
C ASP A 75 18.14 2.88 -10.46
N LEU A 76 17.32 2.35 -11.37
CA LEU A 76 16.74 1.03 -11.22
C LEU A 76 17.79 -0.08 -11.34
N GLU A 77 18.77 0.07 -12.24
CA GLU A 77 19.88 -0.87 -12.37
C GLU A 77 20.76 -0.89 -11.12
N ALA A 78 21.03 0.27 -10.53
CA ALA A 78 21.77 0.38 -9.28
C ALA A 78 21.00 -0.21 -8.09
N ALA A 79 19.72 0.13 -7.95
CA ALA A 79 18.91 -0.27 -6.81
C ALA A 79 18.49 -1.75 -6.87
N LEU A 80 18.20 -2.27 -8.07
CA LEU A 80 17.69 -3.62 -8.30
C LEU A 80 18.52 -4.33 -9.38
N PRO A 81 19.79 -4.70 -9.11
CA PRO A 81 20.69 -5.21 -10.13
C PRO A 81 20.24 -6.55 -10.75
N ALA A 82 19.43 -7.34 -10.04
CA ALA A 82 18.90 -8.60 -10.54
C ALA A 82 17.82 -8.36 -11.62
N PRO A 83 18.04 -8.76 -12.90
CA PRO A 83 17.07 -8.53 -13.97
C PRO A 83 15.75 -9.27 -13.75
N ARG A 84 15.83 -10.43 -13.08
CA ARG A 84 14.67 -11.26 -12.74
C ARG A 84 14.16 -10.97 -11.32
N TYR A 85 14.06 -9.70 -10.95
CA TYR A 85 13.46 -9.29 -9.69
C TYR A 85 11.99 -9.75 -9.61
N LEU A 86 11.63 -10.47 -8.54
CA LEU A 86 10.29 -11.03 -8.31
C LEU A 86 9.55 -10.34 -7.13
N GLY A 87 10.07 -9.20 -6.68
CA GLY A 87 9.54 -8.48 -5.53
C GLY A 87 8.49 -7.43 -5.88
N LEU A 88 8.15 -6.64 -4.88
CA LEU A 88 7.25 -5.48 -4.97
C LEU A 88 8.07 -4.24 -5.35
N GLY A 89 7.68 -3.54 -6.40
CA GLY A 89 8.25 -2.25 -6.80
C GLY A 89 7.24 -1.14 -6.55
N VAL A 90 7.54 -0.26 -5.61
CA VAL A 90 6.62 0.78 -5.13
C VAL A 90 7.19 2.15 -5.47
N LEU A 91 6.50 2.90 -6.33
CA LEU A 91 6.77 4.32 -6.53
C LEU A 91 6.00 5.10 -5.46
N ARG A 92 6.68 5.58 -4.43
CA ARG A 92 6.09 6.38 -3.35
C ARG A 92 6.22 7.84 -3.75
N TRP A 93 5.30 8.29 -4.60
CA TRP A 93 5.24 9.65 -5.11
C TRP A 93 4.00 10.32 -4.52
N VAL A 94 4.22 11.22 -3.56
CA VAL A 94 3.18 11.88 -2.73
C VAL A 94 3.20 13.41 -2.88
N GLU A 95 4.12 13.92 -3.68
CA GLU A 95 4.46 15.33 -3.80
C GLU A 95 3.36 16.07 -4.55
N TRP A 96 2.81 15.46 -5.59
CA TRP A 96 1.62 15.90 -6.32
C TRP A 96 0.75 14.71 -6.74
N ALA A 97 -0.54 14.95 -6.96
CA ALA A 97 -1.47 13.99 -7.54
C ALA A 97 -1.60 14.25 -9.05
N PRO A 98 -1.77 13.21 -9.90
CA PRO A 98 -1.91 13.40 -11.34
C PRO A 98 -3.24 14.08 -11.73
N GLN A 99 -4.20 14.16 -10.82
CA GLN A 99 -5.47 14.87 -11.01
C GLN A 99 -5.38 16.24 -10.32
N TRP A 100 -5.61 17.30 -11.09
CA TRP A 100 -5.53 18.70 -10.67
C TRP A 100 -6.33 18.95 -9.38
N SER A 101 -7.58 18.50 -9.35
CA SER A 101 -8.52 18.71 -8.23
C SER A 101 -8.13 18.03 -6.91
N ARG A 102 -7.17 17.10 -6.94
CA ARG A 102 -6.63 16.39 -5.76
C ARG A 102 -5.41 17.05 -5.15
N ASN A 103 -4.80 18.02 -5.82
CA ASN A 103 -3.67 18.79 -5.29
C ASN A 103 -4.18 19.88 -4.35
N ARG A 104 -4.39 19.52 -3.07
CA ARG A 104 -4.90 20.40 -2.01
C ARG A 104 -3.85 20.68 -0.95
N ASP A 105 -4.15 21.57 -0.01
CA ASP A 105 -3.29 21.91 1.12
C ASP A 105 -1.87 22.27 0.68
N LYS A 106 -0.87 21.49 1.10
CA LYS A 106 0.55 21.67 0.74
C LYS A 106 0.79 21.55 -0.77
N GLN A 107 -0.03 20.80 -1.50
CA GLN A 107 0.10 20.59 -2.94
C GLN A 107 -0.50 21.72 -3.78
N THR A 108 -1.19 22.69 -3.15
CA THR A 108 -1.73 23.87 -3.86
C THR A 108 -0.64 24.66 -4.58
N MET A 109 0.60 24.61 -4.07
CA MET A 109 1.74 25.28 -4.72
C MET A 109 2.01 24.79 -6.15
N TYR A 110 1.72 23.52 -6.46
CA TYR A 110 1.89 22.98 -7.82
C TYR A 110 0.88 23.61 -8.78
N LEU A 111 -0.34 23.88 -8.30
CA LEU A 111 -1.37 24.55 -9.09
C LEU A 111 -1.02 26.01 -9.35
N GLU A 112 -0.52 26.72 -8.33
CA GLU A 112 -0.05 28.11 -8.45
C GLU A 112 1.15 28.21 -9.41
N ALA A 113 2.15 27.35 -9.25
CA ALA A 113 3.32 27.32 -10.12
C ALA A 113 2.96 26.98 -11.57
N SER A 114 2.04 26.04 -11.79
CA SER A 114 1.55 25.69 -13.14
C SER A 114 0.83 26.85 -13.81
N ARG A 115 0.00 27.60 -13.07
CA ARG A 115 -0.65 28.83 -13.58
C ARG A 115 0.37 29.90 -13.94
N ASN A 116 1.38 30.11 -13.09
CA ASN A 116 2.43 31.10 -13.34
C ASN A 116 3.26 30.73 -14.57
N LEU A 117 3.57 29.44 -14.75
CA LEU A 117 4.25 28.91 -15.91
C LEU A 117 3.47 29.25 -17.19
N LEU A 118 2.19 28.88 -17.25
CA LEU A 118 1.38 29.09 -18.44
C LEU A 118 1.13 30.56 -18.73
N LYS A 119 0.93 31.40 -17.71
CA LYS A 119 0.79 32.86 -17.91
C LYS A 119 2.03 33.51 -18.53
N ALA A 120 3.22 33.00 -18.24
CA ALA A 120 4.46 33.53 -18.80
C ALA A 120 4.56 33.29 -20.32
N PHE A 121 4.04 32.16 -20.82
CA PHE A 121 4.09 31.80 -22.24
C PHE A 121 2.82 32.16 -23.01
N PHE A 122 1.67 32.05 -22.35
CA PHE A 122 0.34 32.22 -22.93
C PHE A 122 -0.58 33.00 -21.99
N PRO A 123 -0.51 34.35 -21.97
CA PRO A 123 -1.29 35.19 -21.05
C PRO A 123 -2.81 34.99 -21.11
N ASN A 124 -3.33 34.46 -22.23
CA ASN A 124 -4.76 34.25 -22.48
C ASN A 124 -5.17 32.75 -22.49
N TRP A 125 -4.28 31.83 -22.11
CA TRP A 125 -4.59 30.40 -22.04
C TRP A 125 -5.42 30.09 -20.80
N THR A 126 -6.48 29.30 -20.97
CA THR A 126 -7.50 29.06 -19.94
C THR A 126 -7.71 27.60 -19.52
N PRO A 127 -7.13 26.57 -20.18
CA PRO A 127 -7.11 25.23 -19.59
C PRO A 127 -5.74 24.87 -19.00
N GLU A 128 -5.35 25.49 -17.88
CA GLU A 128 -4.11 25.13 -17.16
C GLU A 128 -4.15 23.72 -16.57
N GLU A 129 -5.35 23.25 -16.23
CA GLU A 129 -5.59 21.93 -15.67
C GLU A 129 -5.18 20.83 -16.66
N VAL A 130 -5.49 21.02 -17.94
CA VAL A 130 -5.21 20.04 -19.01
C VAL A 130 -3.71 19.81 -19.19
N ASP A 131 -2.91 20.87 -19.15
CA ASP A 131 -1.47 20.77 -19.37
C ASP A 131 -0.76 20.07 -18.20
N PHE A 132 -1.16 20.40 -16.96
CA PHE A 132 -0.63 19.73 -15.77
C PHE A 132 -0.99 18.24 -15.75
N GLU A 133 -2.27 17.89 -15.94
CA GLU A 133 -2.72 16.50 -15.86
C GLU A 133 -2.13 15.65 -16.99
N ALA A 134 -2.02 16.20 -18.21
CA ALA A 134 -1.39 15.51 -19.33
C ALA A 134 0.10 15.23 -19.06
N ALA A 135 0.85 16.22 -18.57
CA ALA A 135 2.25 16.04 -18.21
C ALA A 135 2.42 15.04 -17.05
N ALA A 136 1.61 15.14 -16.01
CA ALA A 136 1.63 14.24 -14.86
C ALA A 136 1.33 12.79 -15.27
N GLN A 137 0.29 12.59 -16.08
CA GLN A 137 -0.06 11.29 -16.64
C GLN A 137 1.08 10.72 -17.50
N SER A 138 1.73 11.56 -18.33
CA SER A 138 2.85 11.15 -19.18
C SER A 138 4.03 10.63 -18.35
N VAL A 139 4.50 11.42 -17.38
CA VAL A 139 5.59 11.03 -16.48
C VAL A 139 5.28 9.70 -15.80
N MET A 140 4.13 9.58 -15.12
CA MET A 140 3.78 8.34 -14.40
C MET A 140 3.62 7.14 -15.32
N THR A 141 2.97 7.31 -16.48
CA THR A 141 2.71 6.22 -17.44
C THR A 141 4.00 5.66 -18.02
N GLU A 142 4.91 6.55 -18.40
CA GLU A 142 6.16 6.18 -19.06
C GLU A 142 7.18 5.62 -18.06
N THR A 143 7.27 6.17 -16.85
CA THR A 143 8.07 5.55 -15.78
C THR A 143 7.58 4.14 -15.47
N LEU A 144 6.26 3.93 -15.30
CA LEU A 144 5.70 2.60 -15.08
C LEU A 144 5.96 1.63 -16.24
N ARG A 145 5.92 2.13 -17.48
CA ARG A 145 6.28 1.33 -18.66
C ARG A 145 7.73 0.89 -18.58
N GLU A 146 8.63 1.81 -18.24
CA GLU A 146 10.06 1.56 -18.24
C GLU A 146 10.51 0.62 -17.12
N VAL A 147 10.03 0.82 -15.89
CA VAL A 147 10.33 -0.09 -14.78
C VAL A 147 9.80 -1.51 -15.03
N LYS A 148 8.64 -1.64 -15.69
CA LYS A 148 8.09 -2.93 -16.12
C LYS A 148 8.90 -3.56 -17.25
N ARG A 149 9.40 -2.77 -18.20
CA ARG A 149 10.29 -3.26 -19.26
C ARG A 149 11.58 -3.83 -18.67
N LEU A 150 12.16 -3.12 -17.70
CA LEU A 150 13.42 -3.48 -17.07
C LEU A 150 13.30 -4.61 -16.04
N ARG A 151 12.18 -4.68 -15.29
CA ARG A 151 11.91 -5.72 -14.28
C ARG A 151 10.50 -6.31 -14.50
N PRO A 152 10.30 -7.12 -15.56
CA PRO A 152 8.97 -7.54 -16.01
C PRO A 152 8.25 -8.55 -15.12
N LYS A 153 8.96 -9.13 -14.14
CA LYS A 153 8.38 -10.09 -13.19
C LYS A 153 8.11 -9.46 -11.81
N ALA A 154 8.49 -8.21 -11.61
CA ALA A 154 8.20 -7.48 -10.39
C ALA A 154 6.79 -6.90 -10.44
N LEU A 155 6.19 -6.71 -9.26
CA LEU A 155 4.86 -6.13 -9.12
C LEU A 155 5.00 -4.62 -8.90
N TRP A 156 4.87 -3.84 -9.96
CA TRP A 156 4.96 -2.39 -9.97
C TRP A 156 3.64 -1.69 -9.70
N GLY A 157 3.70 -0.56 -9.00
CA GLY A 157 2.57 0.33 -8.77
C GLY A 157 2.97 1.59 -8.00
N VAL A 158 2.02 2.51 -7.87
CA VAL A 158 2.23 3.81 -7.23
C VAL A 158 1.48 3.89 -5.92
N SER A 159 2.16 4.34 -4.87
CA SER A 159 1.59 4.65 -3.56
C SER A 159 1.43 6.17 -3.42
N PRO A 160 0.29 6.67 -2.91
CA PRO A 160 -0.66 5.97 -2.04
C PRO A 160 -1.93 5.47 -2.74
N PHE A 161 -1.86 5.18 -4.05
CA PHE A 161 -3.05 4.95 -4.87
C PHE A 161 -3.60 3.50 -4.81
N PRO A 162 -4.93 3.33 -4.88
CA PRO A 162 -5.95 4.40 -4.81
C PRO A 162 -6.10 4.94 -3.38
N SER A 163 -6.64 6.15 -3.25
CA SER A 163 -7.07 6.71 -1.97
C SER A 163 -8.59 6.85 -1.93
N CYS A 164 -9.17 6.55 -0.78
CA CYS A 164 -10.60 6.68 -0.51
C CYS A 164 -10.94 8.09 0.04
N TYR A 165 -9.92 8.87 0.44
CA TYR A 165 -10.07 10.23 1.02
C TYR A 165 -11.10 10.32 2.16
N ASN A 166 -11.34 9.22 2.87
CA ASN A 166 -12.28 9.09 3.97
C ASN A 166 -11.62 9.28 5.35
N GLY A 167 -10.34 9.66 5.39
CA GLY A 167 -9.52 9.68 6.60
C GLY A 167 -9.46 11.03 7.34
N ASN A 168 -10.37 11.96 7.07
CA ASN A 168 -10.35 13.27 7.75
C ASN A 168 -10.60 13.07 9.27
N PRO A 169 -9.64 13.43 10.15
CA PRO A 169 -9.77 13.20 11.59
C PRO A 169 -11.04 13.80 12.18
N ALA A 170 -11.44 15.00 11.73
CA ALA A 170 -12.65 15.67 12.19
C ALA A 170 -13.93 14.89 11.87
N GLN A 171 -13.93 14.12 10.78
CA GLN A 171 -15.07 13.27 10.41
C GLN A 171 -15.06 11.92 11.11
N THR A 172 -13.88 11.32 11.31
CA THR A 172 -13.75 9.96 11.89
C THR A 172 -14.24 9.82 13.33
N ILE A 173 -14.37 10.94 14.05
CA ILE A 173 -14.83 10.99 15.45
C ILE A 173 -16.37 11.08 15.52
N LEU A 174 -17.03 11.46 14.42
CA LEU A 174 -18.49 11.66 14.40
C LEU A 174 -19.22 10.32 14.51
N ALA A 175 -20.31 10.29 15.29
CA ALA A 175 -21.11 9.08 15.48
C ALA A 175 -21.78 8.56 14.19
N ASN A 176 -22.03 9.44 13.22
CA ASN A 176 -22.61 9.10 11.91
C ASN A 176 -21.55 8.76 10.85
N TYR A 177 -20.27 8.70 11.22
CA TYR A 177 -19.20 8.34 10.30
C TYR A 177 -19.37 6.89 9.83
N THR A 178 -19.64 6.72 8.53
CA THR A 178 -19.82 5.38 7.91
C THR A 178 -18.51 4.80 7.38
N GLY A 179 -17.48 5.66 7.27
CA GLY A 179 -16.22 5.37 6.59
C GLY A 179 -16.31 5.13 5.10
N GLN A 180 -17.48 5.25 4.47
CA GLN A 180 -17.63 5.05 3.03
C GLN A 180 -16.79 6.05 2.23
N CYS A 181 -16.22 5.60 1.12
CA CYS A 181 -15.55 6.51 0.19
C CYS A 181 -16.60 7.45 -0.41
N PRO A 182 -16.36 8.78 -0.43
CA PRO A 182 -17.25 9.70 -1.11
C PRO A 182 -17.42 9.31 -2.59
N ALA A 183 -18.64 9.39 -3.12
CA ALA A 183 -18.93 9.00 -4.50
C ALA A 183 -18.08 9.79 -5.53
N ALA A 184 -17.84 11.07 -5.26
CA ALA A 184 -16.96 11.90 -6.09
C ALA A 184 -15.51 11.39 -6.09
N GLU A 185 -15.00 10.89 -4.97
CA GLU A 185 -13.64 10.34 -4.88
C GLU A 185 -13.52 8.98 -5.56
N MET A 186 -14.59 8.18 -5.54
CA MET A 186 -14.66 6.94 -6.33
C MET A 186 -14.69 7.23 -7.83
N ALA A 187 -15.43 8.26 -8.27
CA ALA A 187 -15.45 8.69 -9.67
C ALA A 187 -14.07 9.19 -10.14
N LEU A 188 -13.38 9.98 -9.32
CA LEU A 188 -11.98 10.37 -9.60
C LEU A 188 -11.06 9.16 -9.68
N ASN A 189 -11.27 8.11 -8.86
CA ASN A 189 -10.51 6.87 -9.01
C ASN A 189 -10.85 6.11 -10.29
N ASP A 190 -12.07 6.24 -10.84
CA ASP A 190 -12.46 5.62 -12.11
C ASP A 190 -11.75 6.30 -13.30
N GLU A 191 -11.55 7.61 -13.26
CA GLU A 191 -10.79 8.38 -14.26
C GLU A 191 -9.32 7.94 -14.37
N LEU A 192 -8.74 7.44 -13.26
CA LEU A 192 -7.39 6.89 -13.22
C LEU A 192 -7.26 5.48 -13.83
N LEU A 193 -8.22 5.03 -14.64
CA LEU A 193 -8.16 3.73 -15.33
C LEU A 193 -6.86 3.53 -16.12
N TRP A 194 -6.29 4.61 -16.68
CA TRP A 194 -5.00 4.58 -17.36
C TRP A 194 -3.87 4.12 -16.44
N LEU A 195 -3.87 4.56 -15.17
CA LEU A 195 -2.88 4.21 -14.16
C LEU A 195 -3.02 2.74 -13.76
N TRP A 196 -4.25 2.31 -13.46
CA TRP A 196 -4.54 0.93 -13.07
C TRP A 196 -4.09 -0.06 -14.15
N LYS A 197 -4.34 0.24 -15.43
CA LYS A 197 -3.90 -0.59 -16.56
C LYS A 197 -2.38 -0.64 -16.72
N ARG A 198 -1.64 0.34 -16.21
CA ARG A 198 -0.17 0.34 -16.22
C ARG A 198 0.46 -0.32 -15.00
N CYS A 199 -0.22 -0.31 -13.86
CA CYS A 199 0.21 -1.05 -12.69
C CYS A 199 0.19 -2.57 -12.91
N SER A 200 0.84 -3.29 -11.99
CA SER A 200 0.76 -4.75 -11.84
C SER A 200 0.46 -5.16 -10.39
N ALA A 201 0.40 -4.18 -9.47
CA ALA A 201 -0.14 -4.26 -8.13
C ALA A 201 -0.64 -2.89 -7.68
N LEU A 202 -1.51 -2.85 -6.66
CA LEU A 202 -1.98 -1.62 -6.01
C LEU A 202 -1.38 -1.49 -4.61
N TYR A 203 -1.03 -0.25 -4.24
CA TYR A 203 -0.32 0.06 -3.00
C TYR A 203 -1.03 1.18 -2.22
N PRO A 204 -2.27 0.96 -1.74
CA PRO A 204 -2.95 1.95 -0.92
C PRO A 204 -2.19 2.17 0.39
N LEU A 205 -2.07 3.42 0.83
CA LEU A 205 -1.45 3.76 2.11
C LEU A 205 -2.49 3.72 3.23
N LEU A 206 -2.21 2.94 4.27
CA LEU A 206 -3.03 2.84 5.48
C LEU A 206 -2.33 3.60 6.60
N THR A 207 -2.94 4.71 6.99
CA THR A 207 -2.54 5.52 8.14
C THR A 207 -3.60 5.41 9.21
N LEU A 208 -3.20 5.10 10.44
CA LEU A 208 -4.10 4.79 11.54
C LEU A 208 -4.08 5.91 12.57
N GLU A 209 -5.26 6.25 13.09
CA GLU A 209 -5.43 7.13 14.24
C GLU A 209 -5.77 6.31 15.49
N ASN A 210 -5.40 6.81 16.67
CA ASN A 210 -5.58 6.09 17.91
C ASN A 210 -7.07 5.99 18.30
N GLY A 211 -7.55 4.77 18.55
CA GLY A 211 -8.67 4.53 19.46
C GLY A 211 -10.10 4.89 19.03
N THR A 212 -10.50 4.74 17.77
CA THR A 212 -11.93 4.95 17.39
C THR A 212 -12.52 3.82 16.55
N ALA A 213 -13.83 3.56 16.71
CA ALA A 213 -14.59 2.70 15.80
C ALA A 213 -14.53 3.22 14.34
N GLY A 214 -14.34 4.52 14.15
CA GLY A 214 -14.09 5.16 12.86
C GLY A 214 -12.84 4.64 12.16
N ALA A 215 -11.76 4.32 12.88
CA ALA A 215 -10.53 3.77 12.28
C ALA A 215 -10.79 2.43 11.55
N LYS A 216 -11.67 1.59 12.10
CA LYS A 216 -12.07 0.32 11.47
C LYS A 216 -12.82 0.57 10.15
N LEU A 217 -13.79 1.47 10.17
CA LEU A 217 -14.58 1.82 8.99
C LEU A 217 -13.70 2.48 7.91
N TYR A 218 -12.77 3.34 8.32
CA TYR A 218 -11.75 3.94 7.45
C TYR A 218 -10.95 2.88 6.69
N LEU A 219 -10.29 1.97 7.43
CA LEU A 219 -9.47 0.91 6.85
C LEU A 219 -10.28 -0.01 5.94
N SER A 220 -11.47 -0.39 6.40
CA SER A 220 -12.39 -1.24 5.65
C SER A 220 -12.69 -0.68 4.27
N SER A 221 -13.06 0.59 4.19
CA SER A 221 -13.45 1.23 2.95
C SER A 221 -12.25 1.52 2.04
N GLN A 222 -11.11 1.90 2.59
CA GLN A 222 -9.86 2.07 1.85
C GLN A 222 -9.43 0.77 1.16
N ILE A 223 -9.55 -0.38 1.85
CA ILE A 223 -9.27 -1.70 1.26
C ILE A 223 -10.34 -2.09 0.22
N ARG A 224 -11.62 -1.85 0.50
CA ARG A 224 -12.71 -2.14 -0.45
C ARG A 224 -12.54 -1.36 -1.74
N GLU A 225 -12.13 -0.09 -1.66
CA GLU A 225 -11.89 0.73 -2.85
C GLU A 225 -10.70 0.21 -3.67
N ALA A 226 -9.61 -0.19 -3.01
CA ALA A 226 -8.49 -0.82 -3.69
C ALA A 226 -8.91 -2.11 -4.43
N LEU A 227 -9.75 -2.94 -3.80
CA LEU A 227 -10.30 -4.15 -4.43
C LEU A 227 -11.30 -3.83 -5.54
N ARG A 228 -12.06 -2.73 -5.44
CA ARG A 228 -12.97 -2.29 -6.49
C ARG A 228 -12.18 -1.91 -7.73
N VAL A 229 -11.22 -0.98 -7.61
CA VAL A 229 -10.45 -0.51 -8.76
C VAL A 229 -9.53 -1.58 -9.35
N SER A 230 -9.07 -2.55 -8.55
CA SER A 230 -8.28 -3.68 -9.07
C SER A 230 -9.02 -4.49 -10.14
N SER A 231 -10.36 -4.53 -10.05
CA SER A 231 -11.23 -5.24 -10.99
C SER A 231 -11.62 -4.43 -12.22
N LEU A 232 -11.42 -3.10 -12.21
CA LEU A 232 -11.81 -2.21 -13.32
C LEU A 232 -10.91 -2.34 -14.55
N THR A 233 -9.72 -2.93 -14.40
CA THR A 233 -8.75 -3.02 -15.51
C THR A 233 -9.26 -3.81 -16.69
N GLY A 234 -10.28 -4.66 -16.50
CA GLY A 234 -10.85 -5.54 -17.53
C GLY A 234 -9.89 -6.61 -18.02
N THR A 235 -8.75 -6.80 -17.32
CA THR A 235 -7.80 -7.85 -17.66
C THR A 235 -8.31 -9.21 -17.17
N ALA A 236 -7.64 -10.29 -17.57
CA ALA A 236 -8.05 -11.64 -17.18
C ALA A 236 -8.05 -11.86 -15.64
N PHE A 237 -7.32 -11.03 -14.89
CA PHE A 237 -7.11 -11.15 -13.45
C PHE A 237 -7.21 -9.79 -12.75
N ASP A 238 -7.73 -9.75 -11.52
CA ASP A 238 -7.69 -8.54 -10.70
C ASP A 238 -6.24 -8.21 -10.31
N LEU A 239 -5.91 -6.92 -10.21
CA LEU A 239 -4.62 -6.50 -9.68
C LEU A 239 -4.46 -6.95 -8.22
N PRO A 240 -3.32 -7.55 -7.82
CA PRO A 240 -3.06 -7.84 -6.43
C PRO A 240 -2.91 -6.53 -5.63
N VAL A 241 -3.45 -6.52 -4.41
CA VAL A 241 -3.44 -5.35 -3.52
C VAL A 241 -2.50 -5.63 -2.35
N PHE A 242 -1.50 -4.76 -2.18
CA PHE A 242 -0.54 -4.81 -1.07
C PHE A 242 -0.56 -3.47 -0.33
N PRO A 243 -1.42 -3.32 0.70
CA PRO A 243 -1.47 -2.08 1.45
C PRO A 243 -0.13 -1.78 2.12
N LEU A 244 0.31 -0.52 2.05
CA LEU A 244 1.45 -0.04 2.82
C LEU A 244 0.93 0.49 4.16
N VAL A 245 1.50 -0.01 5.25
CA VAL A 245 1.03 0.31 6.60
C VAL A 245 2.10 1.05 7.34
N LYS A 246 1.74 2.21 7.91
CA LYS A 246 2.58 2.86 8.91
C LYS A 246 2.48 2.11 10.23
N SER A 247 3.62 1.80 10.83
CA SER A 247 3.68 1.05 12.10
C SER A 247 3.27 1.84 13.34
N VAL A 248 2.95 3.12 13.19
CA VAL A 248 2.64 4.07 14.26
C VAL A 248 1.35 4.82 13.96
N TYR A 249 0.66 5.27 15.01
CA TYR A 249 -0.47 6.17 14.85
C TYR A 249 0.00 7.54 14.34
N ALA A 250 -0.77 8.15 13.44
CA ALA A 250 -0.40 9.43 12.84
C ALA A 250 -0.37 10.58 13.84
N SER A 251 -1.30 10.63 14.80
CA SER A 251 -1.37 11.67 15.83
C SER A 251 -0.29 11.57 16.91
N THR A 252 -0.02 10.36 17.42
CA THR A 252 0.82 10.17 18.61
C THR A 252 2.23 9.68 18.29
N ASN A 253 2.46 9.19 17.05
CA ASN A 253 3.69 8.52 16.65
C ASN A 253 4.04 7.30 17.54
N THR A 254 3.08 6.77 18.31
CA THR A 254 3.25 5.55 19.12
C THR A 254 2.91 4.31 18.30
N PHE A 255 3.53 3.17 18.64
CA PHE A 255 3.29 1.91 17.94
C PHE A 255 1.81 1.49 18.00
N LEU A 256 1.32 0.94 16.89
CA LEU A 256 -0.05 0.41 16.81
C LEU A 256 -0.25 -0.75 17.80
N SER A 257 -1.44 -0.85 18.40
CA SER A 257 -1.76 -1.92 19.34
C SER A 257 -2.15 -3.22 18.61
N GLN A 258 -2.07 -4.37 19.31
CA GLN A 258 -2.53 -5.66 18.79
C GLN A 258 -3.98 -5.60 18.27
N GLU A 259 -4.84 -4.87 18.97
CA GLU A 259 -6.23 -4.70 18.57
C GLU A 259 -6.32 -3.98 17.23
N THR A 260 -5.57 -2.91 17.02
CA THR A 260 -5.55 -2.16 15.75
C THR A 260 -4.97 -2.98 14.60
N TYR A 261 -3.94 -3.76 14.89
CA TYR A 261 -3.42 -4.78 13.99
C TYR A 261 -4.51 -5.79 13.61
N SER A 262 -5.33 -6.23 14.56
CA SER A 262 -6.38 -7.21 14.30
C SER A 262 -7.55 -6.72 13.45
N GLN A 263 -7.68 -5.41 13.28
CA GLN A 263 -8.94 -4.77 12.88
C GLN A 263 -9.29 -4.78 11.38
N GLN A 264 -8.38 -5.10 10.45
CA GLN A 264 -8.68 -5.43 9.03
C GLN A 264 -7.42 -5.55 8.16
N LEU A 265 -6.31 -5.04 8.68
CA LEU A 265 -5.02 -4.94 8.04
C LEU A 265 -4.48 -6.26 7.48
N PHE A 266 -4.89 -7.40 8.06
CA PHE A 266 -4.30 -8.70 7.76
C PHE A 266 -5.18 -9.66 6.96
N LEU A 267 -6.33 -9.20 6.47
CA LEU A 267 -7.09 -9.95 5.47
C LEU A 267 -6.41 -9.92 4.08
N LEU A 268 -5.41 -9.04 3.90
CA LEU A 268 -4.59 -8.95 2.70
C LEU A 268 -3.09 -9.08 3.04
N PRO A 269 -2.26 -9.53 2.08
CA PRO A 269 -0.83 -9.30 2.11
C PRO A 269 -0.54 -7.79 2.28
N ALA A 270 0.35 -7.42 3.19
CA ALA A 270 0.65 -6.00 3.48
C ALA A 270 2.15 -5.79 3.69
N TYR A 271 2.62 -4.59 3.37
CA TYR A 271 3.97 -4.14 3.70
C TYR A 271 3.91 -3.18 4.88
N ILE A 272 4.57 -3.53 5.98
CA ILE A 272 4.63 -2.68 7.18
C ILE A 272 5.98 -1.98 7.19
N LYS A 273 5.95 -0.65 7.07
CA LYS A 273 7.14 0.19 7.13
C LYS A 273 7.33 0.73 8.55
N PHE A 274 8.50 0.47 9.12
CA PHE A 274 8.97 1.12 10.35
C PHE A 274 9.89 2.29 9.99
N ASN A 275 9.68 3.47 10.57
CA ASN A 275 10.55 4.63 10.33
C ASN A 275 11.74 4.64 11.29
N CYS A 276 12.75 3.82 11.00
CA CYS A 276 13.92 3.58 11.84
C CYS A 276 14.88 4.78 11.99
N LEU A 277 14.80 5.77 11.10
CA LEU A 277 15.75 6.89 11.05
C LEU A 277 15.62 7.86 12.24
N PHE A 278 14.50 7.81 12.95
CA PHE A 278 14.24 8.69 14.08
C PHE A 278 14.08 7.94 15.41
N LEU A 279 14.26 6.61 15.42
CA LEU A 279 14.13 5.81 16.64
C LEU A 279 15.41 5.84 17.47
N SER A 280 15.26 6.11 18.76
CA SER A 280 16.27 5.89 19.79
C SER A 280 16.54 4.38 19.97
N GLN A 281 17.64 4.06 20.66
CA GLN A 281 17.98 2.68 20.99
C GLN A 281 16.86 1.97 21.77
N ARG A 282 16.20 2.69 22.70
CA ARG A 282 15.09 2.16 23.50
C ARG A 282 13.87 1.88 22.63
N GLU A 283 13.49 2.80 21.74
CA GLU A 283 12.37 2.58 20.83
C GLU A 283 12.63 1.44 19.83
N CYS A 284 13.89 1.21 19.43
CA CYS A 284 14.26 0.03 18.65
C CYS A 284 14.14 -1.27 19.45
N GLN A 285 14.42 -1.27 20.76
CA GLN A 285 14.18 -2.42 21.63
C GLN A 285 12.69 -2.69 21.81
N ASP A 286 11.90 -1.64 22.07
CA ASP A 286 10.44 -1.71 22.17
C ASP A 286 9.84 -2.26 20.87
N LEU A 287 10.37 -1.83 19.71
CA LEU A 287 9.99 -2.36 18.40
C LEU A 287 10.32 -3.85 18.26
N ALA A 288 11.53 -4.27 18.63
CA ALA A 288 11.93 -5.67 18.55
C ALA A 288 11.01 -6.55 19.40
N GLU A 289 10.71 -6.09 20.62
CA GLU A 289 9.81 -6.77 21.53
C GLU A 289 8.37 -6.81 20.99
N PHE A 290 7.90 -5.70 20.43
CA PHE A 290 6.60 -5.61 19.76
C PHE A 290 6.47 -6.61 18.61
N VAL A 291 7.49 -6.71 17.74
CA VAL A 291 7.49 -7.66 16.63
C VAL A 291 7.46 -9.09 17.14
N ARG A 292 8.26 -9.40 18.16
CA ARG A 292 8.36 -10.74 18.72
C ARG A 292 7.10 -11.18 19.47
N LYS A 293 6.53 -10.31 20.31
CA LYS A 293 5.41 -10.64 21.20
C LYS A 293 4.04 -10.47 20.54
N VAL A 294 3.91 -9.55 19.59
CA VAL A 294 2.60 -9.16 19.04
C VAL A 294 2.52 -9.46 17.55
N LEU A 295 3.32 -8.77 16.73
CA LEU A 295 3.16 -8.80 15.27
C LEU A 295 3.48 -10.18 14.67
N GLY A 296 4.55 -10.82 15.15
CA GLY A 296 5.02 -12.13 14.72
C GLY A 296 3.99 -13.24 14.94
N PRO A 297 3.58 -13.51 16.19
CA PRO A 297 2.57 -14.52 16.49
C PRO A 297 1.23 -14.25 15.78
N TYR A 298 0.81 -12.98 15.73
CA TYR A 298 -0.40 -12.60 15.01
C TYR A 298 -0.27 -12.85 13.49
N SER A 299 0.93 -12.64 12.91
CA SER A 299 1.22 -12.95 11.52
C SER A 299 1.06 -14.43 11.22
N ILE A 300 1.61 -15.31 12.06
CA ILE A 300 1.46 -16.76 11.94
C ILE A 300 -0.02 -17.16 12.01
N ASN A 301 -0.76 -16.60 12.97
CA ASN A 301 -2.17 -16.89 13.17
C ASN A 301 -2.97 -16.64 11.87
N VAL A 302 -2.93 -15.42 11.33
CA VAL A 302 -3.75 -15.07 10.16
C VAL A 302 -3.26 -15.77 8.88
N THR A 303 -1.94 -15.89 8.69
CA THR A 303 -1.40 -16.54 7.49
C THR A 303 -1.72 -18.03 7.47
N THR A 304 -1.67 -18.71 8.63
CA THR A 304 -2.04 -20.12 8.75
C THR A 304 -3.53 -20.31 8.54
N ALA A 305 -4.38 -19.49 9.17
CA ALA A 305 -5.83 -19.53 8.98
C ALA A 305 -6.24 -19.31 7.51
N THR A 306 -5.58 -18.36 6.84
CA THR A 306 -5.80 -18.10 5.41
C THR A 306 -5.40 -19.28 4.53
N ARG A 307 -4.26 -19.92 4.82
CA ARG A 307 -3.80 -21.12 4.11
C ARG A 307 -4.77 -22.29 4.31
N LEU A 308 -5.22 -22.53 5.54
CA LEU A 308 -6.19 -23.58 5.84
C LEU A 308 -7.51 -23.33 5.12
N CYS A 309 -8.02 -22.10 5.15
CA CYS A 309 -9.25 -21.75 4.46
C CYS A 309 -9.13 -21.92 2.93
N SER A 310 -8.01 -21.51 2.35
CA SER A 310 -7.72 -21.73 0.92
C SER A 310 -7.70 -23.23 0.58
N ALA A 311 -7.04 -24.04 1.40
CA ALA A 311 -6.97 -25.49 1.19
C ALA A 311 -8.37 -26.14 1.28
N SER A 312 -9.13 -25.83 2.34
CA SER A 312 -10.42 -26.47 2.62
C SER A 312 -11.56 -25.97 1.73
N LEU A 313 -11.72 -24.65 1.57
CA LEU A 313 -12.83 -24.09 0.79
C LEU A 313 -12.48 -23.91 -0.68
N CYS A 314 -11.23 -23.56 -0.99
CA CYS A 314 -10.84 -23.14 -2.34
C CYS A 314 -9.99 -24.18 -3.07
N GLN A 315 -9.79 -25.38 -2.51
CA GLN A 315 -8.92 -26.44 -3.05
C GLN A 315 -7.49 -25.95 -3.36
N GLY A 316 -7.01 -24.96 -2.60
CA GLY A 316 -5.72 -24.31 -2.80
C GLY A 316 -5.63 -23.41 -4.05
N LYS A 317 -6.73 -23.20 -4.76
CA LYS A 317 -6.81 -22.41 -6.01
C LYS A 317 -7.52 -21.06 -5.82
N GLY A 318 -7.75 -20.64 -4.58
CA GLY A 318 -8.57 -19.47 -4.27
C GLY A 318 -8.18 -18.83 -2.95
N ARG A 319 -8.74 -17.65 -2.69
CA ARG A 319 -8.73 -17.01 -1.36
C ARG A 319 -10.12 -17.01 -0.76
N CYS A 320 -10.19 -17.10 0.55
CA CYS A 320 -11.43 -16.92 1.27
C CYS A 320 -11.73 -15.43 1.43
N VAL A 321 -12.96 -15.04 1.09
CA VAL A 321 -13.46 -13.69 1.29
C VAL A 321 -14.75 -13.75 2.10
N ARG A 322 -15.05 -12.73 2.91
CA ARG A 322 -16.30 -12.72 3.70
C ARG A 322 -17.51 -12.87 2.78
N GLN A 323 -18.51 -13.64 3.20
CA GLN A 323 -19.78 -13.72 2.48
C GLN A 323 -20.51 -12.37 2.52
N ASN A 324 -20.69 -11.85 3.73
CA ASN A 324 -21.19 -10.51 3.98
C ASN A 324 -20.00 -9.55 4.20
N PRO A 325 -19.74 -8.60 3.29
CA PRO A 325 -18.65 -7.63 3.44
C PRO A 325 -18.71 -6.83 4.73
N GLN A 326 -19.92 -6.58 5.26
CA GLN A 326 -20.17 -5.81 6.49
C GLN A 326 -20.05 -6.63 7.77
N SER A 327 -19.87 -7.95 7.68
CA SER A 327 -19.66 -8.80 8.86
C SER A 327 -18.37 -8.44 9.59
N SER A 328 -18.38 -8.60 10.91
CA SER A 328 -17.22 -8.50 11.78
C SER A 328 -16.34 -9.74 11.79
N ALA A 329 -16.69 -10.81 11.06
CA ALA A 329 -15.95 -12.07 11.02
C ALA A 329 -14.47 -11.89 10.63
N TYR A 330 -13.55 -12.55 11.32
CA TYR A 330 -12.11 -12.51 10.99
C TYR A 330 -11.57 -13.92 10.78
N LEU A 331 -10.56 -14.03 9.91
CA LEU A 331 -9.95 -15.31 9.59
C LEU A 331 -8.74 -15.57 10.50
N HIS A 332 -9.01 -16.06 11.70
CA HIS A 332 -8.00 -16.42 12.70
C HIS A 332 -8.01 -17.93 12.96
N LEU A 333 -6.88 -18.45 13.45
CA LEU A 333 -6.83 -19.74 14.10
C LEU A 333 -7.71 -19.69 15.36
N PRO A 334 -8.41 -20.78 15.67
CA PRO A 334 -9.15 -20.88 16.92
C PRO A 334 -8.18 -20.72 18.10
N PRO A 335 -8.62 -20.13 19.23
CA PRO A 335 -7.80 -20.06 20.44
C PRO A 335 -7.36 -21.47 20.82
N GLN A 336 -6.10 -21.62 21.25
CA GLN A 336 -5.62 -22.88 21.81
C GLN A 336 -6.41 -23.15 23.09
N SER A 337 -7.35 -24.09 23.06
CA SER A 337 -8.01 -24.57 24.26
C SER A 337 -7.00 -25.42 25.06
N GLU A 338 -6.85 -25.14 26.35
CA GLU A 338 -6.13 -26.04 27.29
C GLU A 338 -6.85 -27.39 27.49
N ALA A 339 -8.02 -27.58 26.88
CA ALA A 339 -8.67 -28.88 26.76
C ALA A 339 -8.47 -29.45 25.36
N VAL A 340 -7.72 -30.55 25.29
CA VAL A 340 -7.76 -31.48 24.16
C VAL A 340 -9.15 -32.11 24.15
N GLU A 341 -10.07 -31.54 23.37
CA GLU A 341 -11.23 -32.28 22.90
C GLU A 341 -11.27 -32.25 21.38
N LYS A 342 -11.38 -33.46 20.81
CA LYS A 342 -11.48 -33.74 19.37
C LYS A 342 -12.77 -33.14 18.81
N VAL A 343 -12.84 -31.82 18.65
CA VAL A 343 -13.84 -31.17 17.79
C VAL A 343 -13.19 -30.97 16.43
N THR A 344 -13.37 -32.02 15.64
CA THR A 344 -12.74 -32.34 14.35
C THR A 344 -12.98 -31.32 13.25
N GLU A 345 -12.08 -31.31 12.26
CA GLU A 345 -12.07 -30.50 11.02
C GLU A 345 -13.45 -30.16 10.43
N LYS A 346 -14.45 -31.06 10.53
CA LYS A 346 -15.82 -30.82 10.08
C LYS A 346 -16.47 -29.56 10.66
N VAL A 347 -16.28 -29.27 11.96
CA VAL A 347 -16.86 -28.07 12.59
C VAL A 347 -16.13 -26.82 12.11
N ARG A 348 -14.81 -26.89 11.94
CA ARG A 348 -14.01 -25.78 11.39
C ARG A 348 -14.40 -25.47 9.95
N ASP A 349 -14.56 -26.51 9.14
CA ASP A 349 -14.96 -26.39 7.74
C ASP A 349 -16.38 -25.84 7.60
N TYR A 350 -17.28 -26.19 8.53
CA TYR A 350 -18.63 -25.63 8.61
C TYR A 350 -18.61 -24.13 8.97
N THR A 351 -17.91 -23.72 10.03
CA THR A 351 -17.83 -22.29 10.41
C THR A 351 -17.20 -21.43 9.32
N LEU A 352 -16.12 -21.92 8.69
CA LEU A 352 -15.51 -21.23 7.54
C LEU A 352 -16.49 -21.08 6.38
N LYS A 353 -17.31 -22.11 6.08
CA LYS A 353 -18.34 -22.05 5.03
C LYS A 353 -19.47 -21.06 5.34
N VAL A 354 -19.81 -20.84 6.61
CA VAL A 354 -20.88 -19.91 6.99
C VAL A 354 -20.42 -18.45 6.85
N GLU A 355 -19.19 -18.15 7.26
CA GLU A 355 -18.71 -16.76 7.29
C GLU A 355 -17.97 -16.33 6.01
N PHE A 356 -17.40 -17.29 5.28
CA PHE A 356 -16.57 -17.04 4.10
C PHE A 356 -17.10 -17.74 2.85
N LYS A 357 -16.82 -17.14 1.69
CA LYS A 357 -17.04 -17.70 0.35
C LYS A 357 -15.73 -17.80 -0.41
N ILE A 358 -15.78 -18.60 -1.46
CA ILE A 358 -14.66 -18.85 -2.37
C ILE A 358 -14.52 -17.66 -3.32
N HIS A 359 -13.30 -17.16 -3.44
CA HIS A 359 -12.88 -16.36 -4.59
C HIS A 359 -11.81 -17.15 -5.34
N LEU A 360 -12.18 -17.74 -6.47
CA LEU A 360 -11.30 -18.58 -7.28
C LEU A 360 -10.25 -17.71 -7.98
N CYS A 361 -9.00 -18.12 -7.87
CA CYS A 361 -7.89 -17.58 -8.64
C CYS A 361 -7.80 -18.38 -9.93
N LYS A 362 -7.87 -17.71 -11.09
CA LYS A 362 -7.83 -18.39 -12.38
C LYS A 362 -6.49 -19.12 -12.58
N PRO A 363 -6.45 -20.24 -13.33
CA PRO A 363 -5.24 -21.06 -13.51
C PRO A 363 -4.03 -20.25 -13.99
N GLY A 364 -2.85 -20.47 -13.38
CA GLY A 364 -1.60 -19.77 -13.74
C GLY A 364 -1.33 -18.45 -12.99
N SER A 365 -2.20 -18.05 -12.06
CA SER A 365 -2.05 -16.84 -11.26
C SER A 365 -1.32 -17.08 -9.93
N PHE A 366 -0.53 -16.09 -9.50
CA PHE A 366 -0.06 -16.00 -8.13
C PHE A 366 -1.23 -15.51 -7.28
N CYS A 367 -1.78 -16.37 -6.41
CA CYS A 367 -2.79 -15.97 -5.47
C CYS A 367 -2.18 -15.82 -4.08
N PRO A 368 -1.83 -14.58 -3.67
CA PRO A 368 -1.27 -14.37 -2.36
C PRO A 368 -2.34 -14.51 -1.27
#